data_AF-A0A813LAE9-F1
#
_entry.id   AF-A0A813LAE9-F1
#
_cell.length_a   1.000
_cell.length_b   1.000
_cell.length_c   1.000
_cell.angle_alpha   90.00
_cell.angle_beta   90.00
_cell.angle_gamma   90.00
#
_symmetry.space_group_name_H-M   'P 1'
#
loop_
_entity.id
_entity.type
_entity.pdbx_description
1 polymer ?
#
loop_
_entity_poly.entity_id
_entity_poly.type
_entity_poly.pdbx_seq_one_letter_code
_entity_poly.pdbx_strand_id
1 'polypeptide(L)'
;MADLPMHALSRCIKALAIWLATCKTQGRPQQDKNHQVIKNVDNSLSKLGWSKVQAWRWHWSNHTLDLEAEKGVFQLQMHHLRNSWRLARMQKWLASQRNDANTARSAGFDAELFVHSGGLDKMRTALARLPGHARAVVVGGMATPATFGTRFREQCPYCCLWTAPTVDHILWSCSHFCAERLCARPAVELEARLGWSQNSYLHSSESLLVLQQMACIRRKEVEARLALNLLGCDVEP
;
A
#
# COMPACT_ATOMS: atom_id res chain seq x y z
N MET A 1 -2.20 -6.17 10.74
CA MET A 1 -2.61 -7.59 10.55
C MET A 1 -2.90 -7.98 9.08
N ALA A 2 -2.67 -7.12 8.06
CA ALA A 2 -3.11 -7.41 6.68
C ALA A 2 -2.28 -8.46 5.91
N ASP A 3 -1.07 -8.80 6.37
CA ASP A 3 -0.10 -9.63 5.62
C ASP A 3 -0.12 -11.11 6.04
N LEU A 4 -0.82 -11.45 7.13
CA LEU A 4 -0.82 -12.80 7.71
C LEU A 4 -1.28 -13.88 6.71
N PRO A 5 -2.35 -13.69 5.92
CA PRO A 5 -2.79 -14.70 4.96
C PRO A 5 -1.74 -15.00 3.87
N MET A 6 -1.04 -13.98 3.38
CA MET A 6 -0.01 -14.14 2.36
C MET A 6 1.25 -14.81 2.92
N HIS A 7 1.63 -14.47 4.14
CA HIS A 7 2.72 -15.14 4.84
C HIS A 7 2.41 -16.62 5.10
N ALA A 8 1.18 -16.94 5.53
CA ALA A 8 0.73 -18.31 5.73
C ALA A 8 0.77 -19.10 4.41
N LEU A 9 0.16 -18.56 3.34
CA LEU A 9 0.16 -19.16 2.01
C LEU A 9 1.59 -19.41 1.50
N SER A 10 2.47 -18.41 1.62
CA SER A 10 3.86 -18.53 1.18
C SER A 10 4.63 -19.62 1.95
N ARG A 11 4.37 -19.77 3.26
CA ARG A 11 4.98 -20.82 4.07
C ARG A 11 4.45 -22.20 3.68
N CYS A 12 3.13 -22.34 3.48
CA CYS A 12 2.52 -23.58 3.01
C CYS A 12 3.09 -24.02 1.66
N ILE A 13 3.18 -23.12 0.69
CA ILE A 13 3.74 -23.39 -0.64
C ILE A 13 5.20 -23.86 -0.55
N LYS A 14 6.03 -23.18 0.26
CA LYS A 14 7.42 -23.59 0.48
C LYS A 14 7.53 -24.97 1.15
N ALA A 15 6.68 -25.25 2.13
CA ALA A 15 6.67 -26.55 2.82
C ALA A 15 6.26 -27.67 1.86
N LEU A 16 5.27 -27.43 0.99
CA LEU A 16 4.87 -28.37 -0.06
C LEU A 16 5.99 -28.63 -1.07
N ALA A 17 6.70 -27.60 -1.51
CA ALA A 17 7.86 -27.77 -2.41
C ALA A 17 8.96 -28.64 -1.78
N ILE A 18 9.28 -28.42 -0.49
CA ILE A 18 10.26 -29.24 0.25
C ILE A 18 9.77 -30.69 0.39
N TRP A 19 8.49 -30.88 0.71
CA TRP A 19 7.90 -32.21 0.82
C TRP A 19 7.95 -32.96 -0.52
N LEU A 20 7.60 -32.31 -1.63
CA LEU A 20 7.68 -32.89 -2.98
C LEU A 20 9.10 -33.30 -3.34
N ALA A 21 10.08 -32.42 -3.09
CA ALA A 21 11.48 -32.73 -3.30
C ALA A 21 11.93 -33.95 -2.48
N THR A 22 11.48 -34.06 -1.22
CA THR A 22 11.77 -35.20 -0.33
C THR A 22 11.13 -36.49 -0.80
N CYS A 23 9.88 -36.45 -1.29
CA CYS A 23 9.21 -37.61 -1.87
C CYS A 23 9.96 -38.12 -3.11
N LYS A 24 10.42 -37.19 -3.97
CA LYS A 24 11.18 -37.50 -5.18
C LYS A 24 12.52 -38.17 -4.86
N THR A 25 13.27 -37.66 -3.88
CA THR A 25 14.54 -38.26 -3.47
C THR A 25 14.37 -39.62 -2.80
N GLN A 26 13.26 -39.85 -2.12
CA GLN A 26 12.96 -41.12 -1.43
C GLN A 26 12.23 -42.14 -2.32
N GLY A 27 11.97 -41.84 -3.59
CA GLY A 27 11.18 -42.70 -4.49
C GLY A 27 9.75 -42.95 -4.00
N ARG A 28 9.22 -42.09 -3.12
CA ARG A 28 7.87 -42.25 -2.58
C ARG A 28 6.86 -41.74 -3.60
N PRO A 29 5.73 -42.45 -3.79
CA PRO A 29 4.68 -41.95 -4.66
C PRO A 29 4.20 -40.60 -4.12
N GLN A 30 4.06 -39.63 -5.02
CA GLN A 30 3.43 -38.33 -4.76
C GLN A 30 1.91 -38.55 -4.62
N GLN A 31 1.50 -39.32 -3.61
CA GLN A 31 0.09 -39.52 -3.32
C GLN A 31 -0.50 -38.27 -2.66
N ASP A 32 -1.75 -38.01 -3.00
CA ASP A 32 -2.54 -36.82 -2.61
C ASP A 32 -2.94 -36.81 -1.12
N LYS A 33 -2.10 -37.34 -0.22
CA LYS A 33 -2.33 -37.36 1.25
C LYS A 33 -2.54 -35.96 1.84
N ASN A 34 -2.17 -34.92 1.09
CA ASN A 34 -2.33 -33.51 1.44
C ASN A 34 -3.54 -32.84 0.74
N HIS A 35 -4.52 -33.61 0.28
CA HIS A 35 -5.67 -33.11 -0.51
C HIS A 35 -6.32 -31.85 0.07
N GLN A 36 -6.50 -31.76 1.40
CA GLN A 36 -7.07 -30.56 2.02
C GLN A 36 -6.13 -29.35 1.98
N VAL A 37 -4.83 -29.55 2.19
CA VAL A 37 -3.82 -28.48 2.12
C VAL A 37 -3.73 -27.94 0.69
N ILE A 38 -3.72 -28.84 -0.29
CA ILE A 38 -3.66 -28.49 -1.72
C ILE A 38 -4.92 -27.74 -2.12
N LYS A 39 -6.11 -28.23 -1.73
CA LYS A 39 -7.37 -27.51 -1.92
C LYS A 39 -7.34 -26.11 -1.31
N ASN A 40 -6.78 -25.95 -0.11
CA ASN A 40 -6.65 -24.64 0.52
C ASN A 40 -5.68 -23.72 -0.24
N VAL A 41 -4.58 -24.27 -0.78
CA VAL A 41 -3.66 -23.55 -1.66
C VAL A 41 -4.35 -23.14 -2.95
N ASP A 42 -5.04 -24.06 -3.63
CA ASP A 42 -5.83 -23.81 -4.85
C ASP A 42 -6.87 -22.69 -4.62
N ASN A 43 -7.62 -22.76 -3.52
CA ASN A 43 -8.61 -21.75 -3.12
C ASN A 43 -7.99 -20.39 -2.79
N SER A 44 -6.76 -20.37 -2.28
CA SER A 44 -6.06 -19.12 -1.95
C SER A 44 -5.44 -18.50 -3.19
N LEU A 45 -4.86 -19.32 -4.07
CA LEU A 45 -4.24 -18.93 -5.32
C LEU A 45 -5.28 -18.42 -6.32
N SER A 46 -6.43 -19.06 -6.44
CA SER A 46 -7.54 -18.59 -7.30
C SER A 46 -8.05 -17.20 -6.90
N LYS A 47 -8.12 -16.87 -5.61
CA LYS A 47 -8.44 -15.51 -5.13
C LYS A 47 -7.41 -14.45 -5.55
N LEU A 48 -6.21 -14.88 -5.92
CA LEU A 48 -5.13 -14.03 -6.43
C LEU A 48 -5.02 -14.08 -7.96
N GLY A 49 -5.98 -14.72 -8.64
CA GLY A 49 -6.00 -14.83 -10.11
C GLY A 49 -5.14 -15.97 -10.68
N TRP A 50 -4.61 -16.86 -9.83
CA TRP A 50 -3.86 -18.03 -10.30
C TRP A 50 -4.79 -19.18 -10.65
N SER A 51 -4.58 -19.76 -11.82
CA SER A 51 -5.31 -20.95 -12.29
C SER A 51 -4.41 -22.18 -12.25
N LYS A 52 -4.93 -23.31 -11.76
CA LYS A 52 -4.20 -24.58 -11.74
C LYS A 52 -4.14 -25.15 -13.16
N VAL A 53 -2.94 -25.48 -13.63
CA VAL A 53 -2.73 -26.01 -14.99
C VAL A 53 -2.46 -27.52 -14.96
N GLN A 54 -1.72 -27.97 -13.94
CA GLN A 54 -1.43 -29.38 -13.68
C GLN A 54 -1.21 -29.58 -12.18
N ALA A 55 -0.93 -30.82 -11.77
CA ALA A 55 -0.49 -31.07 -10.41
C ALA A 55 0.71 -30.18 -10.06
N TRP A 56 0.64 -29.50 -8.92
CA TRP A 56 1.71 -28.66 -8.36
C TRP A 56 2.14 -27.46 -9.22
N ARG A 57 1.36 -27.10 -10.25
CA ARG A 57 1.65 -25.97 -11.12
C ARG A 57 0.44 -25.08 -11.33
N TRP A 58 0.65 -23.78 -11.14
CA TRP A 58 -0.34 -22.74 -11.34
C TRP A 58 0.20 -21.67 -12.29
N HIS A 59 -0.72 -20.92 -12.88
CA HIS A 59 -0.44 -19.88 -13.86
C HIS A 59 -1.20 -18.59 -13.54
N TRP A 60 -0.54 -17.44 -13.68
CA TRP A 60 -1.11 -16.10 -13.52
C TRP A 60 -0.48 -15.15 -14.54
N SER A 61 -1.29 -14.56 -15.42
CA SER A 61 -0.84 -13.70 -16.53
C SER A 61 0.15 -14.42 -17.46
N ASN A 62 1.44 -14.09 -17.43
CA ASN A 62 2.53 -14.76 -18.14
C ASN A 62 3.52 -15.45 -17.17
N HIS A 63 3.11 -15.65 -15.92
CA HIS A 63 3.93 -16.22 -14.85
C HIS A 63 3.44 -17.59 -14.45
N THR A 64 4.39 -18.46 -14.13
CA THR A 64 4.14 -19.82 -13.63
C THR A 64 4.59 -19.92 -12.17
N LEU A 65 3.89 -20.71 -11.38
CA LEU A 65 4.32 -21.17 -10.06
C LEU A 65 4.35 -22.69 -10.11
N ASP A 66 5.53 -23.26 -10.00
CA ASP A 66 5.80 -24.69 -10.11
C ASP A 66 6.61 -25.15 -8.90
N LEU A 67 6.05 -26.05 -8.09
CA LEU A 67 6.71 -26.51 -6.87
C LEU A 67 7.86 -27.49 -7.14
N GLU A 68 7.97 -28.02 -8.35
CA GLU A 68 9.06 -28.90 -8.77
C GLU A 68 10.21 -28.14 -9.46
N ALA A 69 10.06 -26.82 -9.62
CA ALA A 69 11.08 -25.98 -10.23
C ALA A 69 12.37 -25.94 -9.40
N GLU A 70 13.50 -25.74 -10.08
CA GLU A 70 14.79 -25.51 -9.43
C GLU A 70 14.76 -24.29 -8.50
N LYS A 71 15.59 -24.31 -7.45
CA LYS A 71 15.57 -23.31 -6.37
C LYS A 71 15.57 -21.85 -6.88
N GLY A 72 16.40 -21.52 -7.87
CA GLY A 72 16.48 -20.17 -8.43
C GLY A 72 15.20 -19.75 -9.14
N VAL A 73 14.66 -20.64 -9.98
CA VAL A 73 13.39 -20.45 -10.68
C VAL A 73 12.24 -20.33 -9.67
N PHE A 74 12.16 -21.23 -8.69
CA PHE A 74 11.13 -21.19 -7.64
C PHE A 74 11.15 -19.88 -6.84
N GLN A 75 12.32 -19.33 -6.54
CA GLN A 75 12.43 -18.02 -5.86
C GLN A 75 11.84 -16.88 -6.68
N LEU A 76 12.07 -16.87 -8.00
CA LEU A 76 11.48 -15.92 -8.94
C LEU A 76 9.95 -16.11 -9.01
N GLN A 77 9.47 -17.35 -9.09
CA GLN A 77 8.03 -17.65 -9.08
C GLN A 77 7.35 -17.19 -7.78
N MET A 78 8.00 -17.38 -6.63
CA MET A 78 7.53 -16.85 -5.35
C MET A 78 7.54 -15.31 -5.31
N HIS A 79 8.38 -14.64 -6.11
CA HIS A 79 8.30 -13.20 -6.30
C HIS A 79 7.05 -12.82 -7.10
N HIS A 80 6.74 -13.51 -8.20
CA HIS A 80 5.50 -13.28 -8.96
C HIS A 80 4.24 -13.52 -8.11
N LEU A 81 4.25 -14.55 -7.25
CA LEU A 81 3.17 -14.77 -6.29
C LEU A 81 2.96 -13.56 -5.36
N ARG A 82 4.05 -12.97 -4.83
CA ARG A 82 3.95 -11.74 -4.02
C ARG A 82 3.40 -10.56 -4.82
N ASN A 83 3.74 -10.45 -6.11
CA ASN A 83 3.22 -9.39 -6.97
C ASN A 83 1.72 -9.56 -7.25
N SER A 84 1.24 -10.76 -7.52
CA SER A 84 -0.21 -11.01 -7.67
C SER A 84 -1.00 -10.66 -6.40
N TRP A 85 -0.47 -10.98 -5.22
CA TRP A 85 -1.08 -10.60 -3.95
C TRP A 85 -1.11 -9.09 -3.78
N ARG A 86 0.00 -8.41 -4.07
CA ARG A 86 0.07 -6.94 -4.03
C ARG A 86 -0.92 -6.29 -4.98
N LEU A 87 -1.05 -6.82 -6.19
CA LEU A 87 -2.04 -6.35 -7.17
C LEU A 87 -3.46 -6.49 -6.62
N ALA A 88 -3.82 -7.66 -6.10
CA ALA A 88 -5.13 -7.87 -5.49
C ALA A 88 -5.40 -6.91 -4.31
N ARG A 89 -4.37 -6.58 -3.51
CA ARG A 89 -4.48 -5.58 -2.43
C ARG A 89 -4.68 -4.16 -2.98
N MET A 90 -3.95 -3.79 -4.04
CA MET A 90 -4.08 -2.49 -4.68
C MET A 90 -5.45 -2.32 -5.33
N GLN A 91 -5.92 -3.33 -6.06
CA GLN A 91 -7.26 -3.37 -6.64
C GLN A 91 -8.34 -3.29 -5.56
N LYS A 92 -8.18 -4.00 -4.42
CA LYS A 92 -9.11 -3.86 -3.29
C LYS A 92 -9.12 -2.45 -2.71
N TRP A 93 -7.96 -1.79 -2.59
CA TRP A 93 -7.90 -0.39 -2.17
C TRP A 93 -8.58 0.52 -3.19
N LEU A 94 -8.28 0.37 -4.48
CA LEU A 94 -8.92 1.08 -5.59
C LEU A 94 -10.42 0.76 -5.75
N ALA A 95 -10.96 -0.30 -5.16
CA ALA A 95 -12.40 -0.56 -5.15
C ALA A 95 -13.09 0.02 -3.91
N SER A 96 -12.33 0.53 -2.94
CA SER A 96 -12.88 1.05 -1.69
C SER A 96 -13.50 2.45 -1.85
N GLN A 97 -14.34 2.83 -0.88
CA GLN A 97 -14.95 4.16 -0.78
C GLN A 97 -14.04 5.20 -0.11
N ARG A 98 -12.75 4.89 0.07
CA ARG A 98 -11.81 5.85 0.65
C ARG A 98 -11.60 7.03 -0.30
N ASN A 99 -11.42 8.22 0.28
CA ASN A 99 -11.16 9.44 -0.50
C ASN A 99 -9.88 9.35 -1.34
N ASP A 100 -8.82 8.72 -0.81
CA ASP A 100 -7.58 8.52 -1.58
C ASP A 100 -7.75 7.56 -2.76
N ALA A 101 -8.57 6.52 -2.61
CA ALA A 101 -8.94 5.63 -3.70
C ALA A 101 -9.80 6.33 -4.76
N ASN A 102 -10.76 7.18 -4.34
CA ASN A 102 -11.51 8.04 -5.26
C ASN A 102 -10.58 8.95 -6.06
N THR A 103 -9.67 9.66 -5.40
CA THR A 103 -8.68 10.53 -6.05
C THR A 103 -7.82 9.75 -7.05
N ALA A 104 -7.35 8.56 -6.67
CA ALA A 104 -6.57 7.71 -7.56
C ALA A 104 -7.35 7.31 -8.81
N ARG A 105 -8.61 6.89 -8.66
CA ARG A 105 -9.50 6.55 -9.79
C ARG A 105 -9.72 7.76 -10.71
N SER A 106 -10.03 8.93 -10.15
CA SER A 106 -10.24 10.15 -10.93
C SER A 106 -8.98 10.61 -11.67
N ALA A 107 -7.79 10.29 -11.14
CA ALA A 107 -6.50 10.55 -11.80
C ALA A 107 -6.11 9.49 -12.85
N GLY A 108 -6.97 8.50 -13.11
CA GLY A 108 -6.68 7.43 -14.06
C GLY A 108 -5.64 6.42 -13.58
N PHE A 109 -5.50 6.24 -12.26
CA PHE A 109 -4.51 5.31 -11.70
C PHE A 109 -4.83 3.85 -12.07
N ASP A 110 -3.86 3.20 -12.70
CA ASP A 110 -3.89 1.81 -13.13
C ASP A 110 -3.00 0.95 -12.22
N ALA A 111 -3.64 0.12 -11.39
CA ALA A 111 -2.94 -0.79 -10.49
C ALA A 111 -2.15 -1.88 -11.22
N GLU A 112 -2.63 -2.37 -12.37
CA GLU A 112 -1.95 -3.41 -13.12
C GLU A 112 -0.66 -2.86 -13.72
N LEU A 113 -0.76 -1.72 -14.42
CA LEU A 113 0.41 -1.05 -14.99
C LEU A 113 1.42 -0.65 -13.89
N PHE A 114 0.95 -0.17 -12.74
CA PHE A 114 1.83 0.21 -11.63
C PHE A 114 2.57 -0.98 -11.01
N VAL A 115 1.91 -2.14 -10.88
CA VAL A 115 2.55 -3.35 -10.34
C VAL A 115 3.49 -3.98 -11.38
N HIS A 116 3.07 -4.11 -12.64
CA HIS A 116 3.86 -4.73 -13.69
C HIS A 116 5.09 -3.91 -14.10
N SER A 117 5.03 -2.58 -14.03
CA SER A 117 6.19 -1.69 -14.27
C SER A 117 7.23 -1.68 -13.15
N GLY A 118 7.00 -2.44 -12.06
CA GLY A 118 7.85 -2.46 -10.87
C GLY A 118 7.69 -1.21 -10.00
N GLY A 119 6.70 -0.36 -10.26
CA GLY A 119 6.41 0.86 -9.49
C GLY A 119 6.26 0.60 -8.00
N LEU A 120 5.58 -0.51 -7.64
CA LEU A 120 5.40 -0.87 -6.24
C LEU A 120 6.68 -1.31 -5.53
N ASP A 121 7.59 -2.03 -6.19
CA ASP A 121 8.87 -2.42 -5.59
C ASP A 121 9.81 -1.22 -5.41
N LYS A 122 9.80 -0.29 -6.37
CA LYS A 122 10.47 1.01 -6.24
C LYS A 122 9.93 1.80 -5.05
N MET A 123 8.60 1.94 -4.97
CA MET A 123 7.92 2.62 -3.87
C MET A 123 8.25 1.98 -2.51
N ARG A 124 8.22 0.65 -2.40
CA ARG A 124 8.60 -0.08 -1.17
C ARG A 124 10.04 0.20 -0.76
N THR A 125 10.95 0.20 -1.72
CA THR A 125 12.38 0.47 -1.48
C THR A 125 12.60 1.89 -0.98
N ALA A 126 11.91 2.87 -1.58
CA ALA A 126 11.91 4.26 -1.11
C ALA A 126 11.31 4.37 0.30
N LEU A 127 10.12 3.80 0.54
CA LEU A 127 9.42 3.83 1.83
C LEU A 127 10.25 3.30 2.99
N ALA A 128 11.06 2.26 2.75
CA ALA A 128 11.94 1.69 3.77
C ALA A 128 12.93 2.72 4.34
N ARG A 129 13.27 3.76 3.58
CA ARG A 129 14.23 4.82 3.98
C ARG A 129 13.54 6.07 4.54
N LEU A 130 12.23 6.17 4.43
CA LEU A 130 11.48 7.36 4.84
C LEU A 130 11.16 7.38 6.35
N PRO A 131 11.11 8.56 6.99
CA PRO A 131 10.67 8.71 8.38
C PRO A 131 9.18 8.44 8.55
N GLY A 132 8.74 8.24 9.80
CA GLY A 132 7.36 7.87 10.13
C GLY A 132 6.28 8.81 9.57
N HIS A 133 6.48 10.13 9.64
CA HIS A 133 5.53 11.10 9.09
C HIS A 133 5.40 11.02 7.56
N ALA A 134 6.51 10.82 6.85
CA ALA A 134 6.49 10.64 5.39
C ALA A 134 5.80 9.33 5.01
N ARG A 135 6.09 8.22 5.71
CA ARG A 135 5.37 6.96 5.50
C ARG A 135 3.87 7.12 5.73
N ALA A 136 3.49 7.86 6.78
CA ALA A 136 2.08 8.13 7.07
C ALA A 136 1.41 8.92 5.93
N VAL A 137 2.06 9.94 5.36
CA VAL A 137 1.54 10.66 4.19
C VAL A 137 1.33 9.72 3.01
N VAL A 138 2.36 8.92 2.66
CA VAL A 138 2.33 8.02 1.49
C VAL A 138 1.17 7.02 1.53
N VAL A 139 0.80 6.54 2.72
CA VAL A 139 -0.29 5.57 2.92
C VAL A 139 -1.64 6.22 3.23
N GLY A 140 -1.78 7.54 3.10
CA GLY A 140 -3.01 8.27 3.41
C GLY A 140 -3.36 8.29 4.90
N GLY A 141 -2.36 8.14 5.76
CA GLY A 141 -2.43 8.19 7.23
C GLY A 141 -2.30 9.60 7.82
N MET A 142 -2.65 10.62 7.05
CA MET A 142 -2.83 11.99 7.53
C MET A 142 -4.31 12.19 7.88
N ALA A 143 -4.56 12.38 9.17
CA ALA A 143 -5.86 12.77 9.68
C ALA A 143 -5.78 14.24 10.09
N THR A 144 -6.86 14.98 9.88
CA THR A 144 -6.94 16.43 10.09
C THR A 144 -8.15 16.74 10.96
N PRO A 145 -8.31 17.96 11.49
CA PRO A 145 -9.50 18.29 12.27
C PRO A 145 -10.82 18.10 11.50
N ALA A 146 -10.81 18.04 10.17
CA ALA A 146 -11.98 17.69 9.37
C ALA A 146 -12.41 16.21 9.49
N THR A 147 -11.52 15.34 10.00
CA THR A 147 -11.78 13.91 10.21
C THR A 147 -11.89 13.52 11.69
N PHE A 148 -11.69 14.46 12.61
CA PHE A 148 -11.74 14.22 14.05
C PHE A 148 -12.95 14.92 14.67
N GLY A 149 -13.68 14.20 15.53
CA GLY A 149 -14.84 14.70 16.28
C GLY A 149 -16.19 14.34 15.66
N THR A 150 -17.24 14.57 16.42
CA THR A 150 -18.64 14.25 16.06
C THR A 150 -19.26 15.24 15.08
N ARG A 151 -18.65 16.42 14.88
CA ARG A 151 -19.15 17.49 14.02
C ARG A 151 -18.12 17.92 12.99
N PHE A 152 -18.60 18.13 11.77
CA PHE A 152 -17.82 18.76 10.71
C PHE A 152 -17.40 20.18 11.14
N ARG A 153 -16.11 20.48 11.00
CA ARG A 153 -15.57 21.81 11.30
C ARG A 153 -15.50 22.65 10.02
N GLU A 154 -16.26 23.73 9.98
CA GLU A 154 -16.26 24.71 8.88
C GLU A 154 -15.13 25.73 8.99
N GLN A 155 -14.51 25.84 10.16
CA GLN A 155 -13.40 26.74 10.43
C GLN A 155 -12.13 25.95 10.75
N CYS A 156 -11.01 26.39 10.18
CA CYS A 156 -9.71 25.80 10.46
C CYS A 156 -9.17 26.29 11.81
N PRO A 157 -8.82 25.39 12.76
CA PRO A 157 -8.39 25.81 14.10
C PRO A 157 -6.97 26.41 14.13
N TYR A 158 -6.23 26.33 13.02
CA TYR A 158 -4.83 26.78 12.96
C TYR A 158 -4.70 28.19 12.36
N CYS A 159 -5.44 28.47 11.29
CA CYS A 159 -5.42 29.77 10.61
C CYS A 159 -6.67 30.61 10.87
N CYS A 160 -7.66 30.06 11.59
CA CYS A 160 -8.94 30.70 11.93
C CYS A 160 -9.80 31.13 10.73
N LEU A 161 -9.46 30.71 9.50
CA LEU A 161 -10.26 30.97 8.31
C LEU A 161 -11.49 30.07 8.28
N TRP A 162 -12.59 30.58 7.73
CA TRP A 162 -13.84 29.86 7.42
C TRP A 162 -13.65 28.92 6.23
N THR A 163 -12.84 27.89 6.45
CA THR A 163 -12.60 26.80 5.52
C THR A 163 -12.47 25.50 6.30
N ALA A 164 -12.99 24.41 5.73
CA ALA A 164 -12.82 23.09 6.28
C ALA A 164 -11.32 22.73 6.36
N PRO A 165 -10.80 22.29 7.51
CA PRO A 165 -9.40 21.94 7.69
C PRO A 165 -9.09 20.57 7.08
N THR A 166 -9.29 20.44 5.77
CA THR A 166 -9.03 19.23 5.00
C THR A 166 -7.53 19.00 4.82
N VAL A 167 -7.14 17.78 4.42
CA VAL A 167 -5.74 17.48 4.05
C VAL A 167 -5.22 18.48 3.01
N ASP A 168 -6.04 18.82 2.01
CA ASP A 168 -5.65 19.78 0.97
C ASP A 168 -5.40 21.18 1.57
N HIS A 169 -6.32 21.66 2.42
CA HIS A 169 -6.13 22.93 3.10
C HIS A 169 -4.85 22.96 3.93
N ILE A 170 -4.66 21.96 4.79
CA ILE A 170 -3.51 21.89 5.70
C ILE A 170 -2.18 21.87 4.92
N LEU A 171 -2.09 21.07 3.87
CA LEU A 171 -0.86 20.90 3.10
C LEU A 171 -0.56 22.08 2.18
N TRP A 172 -1.57 22.74 1.62
CA TRP A 172 -1.37 23.61 0.46
C TRP A 172 -1.83 25.05 0.64
N SER A 173 -2.81 25.35 1.50
CA SER A 173 -3.37 26.70 1.62
C SER A 173 -3.40 27.29 3.03
N CYS A 174 -3.31 26.49 4.08
CA CYS A 174 -3.33 26.96 5.47
C CYS A 174 -2.19 27.94 5.74
N SER A 175 -2.49 29.17 6.16
CA SER A 175 -1.48 30.21 6.43
C SER A 175 -0.61 29.88 7.65
N HIS A 176 -1.10 29.06 8.59
CA HIS A 176 -0.34 28.62 9.75
C HIS A 176 0.89 27.77 9.36
N PHE A 177 0.78 26.96 8.32
CA PHE A 177 1.85 26.07 7.84
C PHE A 177 2.55 26.61 6.59
N CYS A 178 2.51 27.93 6.35
CA CYS A 178 3.05 28.52 5.13
C CYS A 178 4.58 28.43 5.06
N ALA A 179 5.27 28.51 6.19
CA ALA A 179 6.73 28.49 6.27
C ALA A 179 7.33 27.13 5.87
N GLU A 180 6.55 26.05 5.95
CA GLU A 180 6.95 24.70 5.57
C GLU A 180 6.71 24.41 4.09
N ARG A 181 5.99 25.29 3.38
CA ARG A 181 5.70 25.11 1.95
C ARG A 181 6.86 25.60 1.09
N LEU A 182 7.71 24.67 0.68
CA LEU A 182 8.85 24.86 -0.21
C LEU A 182 8.51 24.61 -1.69
N CYS A 183 7.51 23.77 -1.95
CA CYS A 183 7.05 23.37 -3.27
C CYS A 183 5.60 23.80 -3.48
N ALA A 184 5.28 24.16 -4.73
CA ALA A 184 3.91 24.37 -5.15
C ALA A 184 3.09 23.08 -5.05
N ARG A 185 1.77 23.21 -4.93
CA ARG A 185 0.85 22.08 -4.96
C ARG A 185 0.98 21.35 -6.30
N PRO A 186 1.22 20.02 -6.32
CA PRO A 186 1.22 19.23 -7.55
C PRO A 186 -0.09 19.37 -8.33
N ALA A 187 0.00 19.39 -9.66
CA ALA A 187 -1.19 19.40 -10.53
C ALA A 187 -1.95 18.08 -10.49
N VAL A 188 -1.25 16.96 -10.22
CA VAL A 188 -1.86 15.65 -10.06
C VAL A 188 -2.41 15.51 -8.66
N GLU A 189 -3.74 15.39 -8.54
CA GLU A 189 -4.45 15.30 -7.26
C GLU A 189 -3.95 14.17 -6.36
N LEU A 190 -3.61 13.00 -6.94
CA LEU A 190 -3.09 11.87 -6.17
C LEU A 190 -1.73 12.21 -5.53
N GLU A 191 -0.87 12.92 -6.24
CA GLU A 191 0.42 13.37 -5.72
C GLU A 191 0.25 14.49 -4.70
N ALA A 192 -0.66 15.43 -4.93
CA ALA A 192 -1.00 16.46 -3.94
C ALA A 192 -1.57 15.87 -2.64
N ARG A 193 -2.16 14.66 -2.71
CA ARG A 193 -2.74 13.98 -1.55
C ARG A 193 -1.77 13.03 -0.84
N LEU A 194 -0.96 12.26 -1.59
CA LEU A 194 -0.13 11.18 -1.06
C LEU A 194 1.38 11.39 -1.26
N GLY A 195 1.80 12.39 -2.00
CA GLY A 195 3.21 12.65 -2.33
C GLY A 195 3.79 11.72 -3.39
N TRP A 196 2.95 10.97 -4.11
CA TRP A 196 3.33 10.12 -5.23
C TRP A 196 2.15 9.91 -6.18
N SER A 197 2.44 9.53 -7.44
CA SER A 197 1.43 9.08 -8.40
C SER A 197 1.96 7.92 -9.23
N GLN A 198 1.18 7.47 -10.22
CA GLN A 198 1.62 6.47 -11.19
C GLN A 198 2.82 6.95 -12.03
N ASN A 199 2.90 8.25 -12.30
CA ASN A 199 3.95 8.84 -13.15
C ASN A 199 5.08 9.45 -12.33
N SER A 200 4.81 9.80 -11.07
CA SER A 200 5.77 10.37 -10.14
C SER A 200 6.12 9.34 -9.06
N TYR A 201 7.15 8.55 -9.36
CA TYR A 201 7.74 7.65 -8.38
C TYR A 201 8.57 8.46 -7.38
N LEU A 202 8.68 7.97 -6.14
CA LEU A 202 9.50 8.53 -5.04
C LEU A 202 11.02 8.56 -5.28
N HIS A 203 11.46 8.53 -6.54
CA HIS A 203 12.85 8.60 -6.96
C HIS A 203 13.20 9.92 -7.66
N SER A 204 12.21 10.68 -8.13
CA SER A 204 12.49 12.05 -8.59
C SER A 204 12.83 12.91 -7.36
N SER A 205 13.80 13.80 -7.52
CA SER A 205 14.13 14.79 -6.50
C SER A 205 12.90 15.63 -6.12
N GLU A 206 12.08 15.97 -7.11
CA GLU A 206 10.86 16.78 -6.93
C GLU A 206 9.81 16.07 -6.06
N SER A 207 9.46 14.82 -6.34
CA SER A 207 8.44 14.12 -5.55
C SER A 207 8.93 13.81 -4.13
N LEU A 208 10.23 13.62 -3.95
CA LEU A 208 10.83 13.52 -2.62
C LEU A 208 10.74 14.84 -1.84
N LEU A 209 10.98 15.98 -2.49
CA LEU A 209 10.84 17.30 -1.85
C LEU A 209 9.39 17.57 -1.44
N VAL A 210 8.44 17.30 -2.34
CA VAL A 210 7.00 17.37 -2.06
C VAL A 210 6.65 16.52 -0.85
N LEU A 211 7.09 15.26 -0.82
CA LEU A 211 6.80 14.37 0.29
C LEU A 211 7.46 14.80 1.60
N GLN A 212 8.68 15.34 1.55
CA GLN A 212 9.39 15.88 2.72
C GLN A 212 8.63 17.08 3.31
N GLN A 213 8.15 18.00 2.46
CA GLN A 213 7.29 19.10 2.88
C GLN A 213 6.02 18.56 3.55
N MET A 214 5.30 17.64 2.89
CA MET A 214 4.07 17.07 3.45
C MET A 214 4.32 16.40 4.80
N ALA A 215 5.45 15.70 4.96
CA ALA A 215 5.85 15.09 6.21
C ALA A 215 6.17 16.13 7.31
N CYS A 216 6.83 17.23 6.95
CA CYS A 216 7.12 18.33 7.87
C CYS A 216 5.83 19.01 8.36
N ILE A 217 4.92 19.33 7.44
CA ILE A 217 3.60 19.90 7.76
C ILE A 217 2.82 18.94 8.64
N ARG A 218 2.77 17.65 8.30
CA ARG A 218 2.09 16.64 9.14
C ARG A 218 2.67 16.59 10.55
N ARG A 219 3.99 16.70 10.71
CA ARG A 219 4.62 16.73 12.03
C ARG A 219 4.14 17.94 12.85
N LYS A 220 4.20 19.14 12.26
CA LYS A 220 3.74 20.36 12.92
C LYS A 220 2.24 20.36 13.19
N GLU A 221 1.43 19.81 12.29
CA GLU A 221 -0.02 19.67 12.49
C GLU A 221 -0.34 18.77 13.69
N VAL A 222 0.38 17.64 13.83
CA VAL A 222 0.21 16.74 14.98
C VAL A 222 0.58 17.46 16.28
N GLU A 223 1.70 18.18 16.30
CA GLU A 223 2.14 18.97 17.47
C GLU A 223 1.11 20.04 17.85
N ALA A 224 0.64 20.83 16.87
CA ALA A 224 -0.38 21.86 17.07
C ALA A 224 -1.70 21.25 17.56
N ARG A 225 -2.12 20.11 17.00
CA ARG A 225 -3.33 19.41 17.42
C ARG A 225 -3.24 18.91 18.87
N LEU A 226 -2.10 18.33 19.25
CA LEU A 226 -1.90 17.88 20.63
C LEU A 226 -1.92 19.06 21.61
N ALA A 227 -1.32 20.20 21.24
CA ALA A 227 -1.37 21.41 22.04
C ALA A 227 -2.81 21.94 22.22
N LEU A 228 -3.62 21.95 21.16
CA LEU A 228 -5.03 22.34 21.23
C LEU A 228 -5.84 21.43 22.17
N ASN A 229 -5.60 20.12 22.13
CA ASN A 229 -6.28 19.17 23.00
C ASN A 229 -5.90 19.37 24.48
N LEU A 230 -4.65 19.72 24.77
CA LEU A 230 -4.19 19.95 26.15
C LEU A 230 -4.76 21.24 26.76
N LEU A 231 -5.12 22.22 25.92
CA LEU A 231 -5.66 23.50 26.37
C LEU A 231 -7.16 23.47 26.68
N GLY A 232 -7.83 22.32 26.56
CA GLY A 232 -9.25 22.20 26.89
C GLY A 232 -10.18 23.04 26.00
N CYS A 233 -9.70 23.50 24.84
CA CYS A 233 -10.55 24.04 23.78
C CYS A 233 -11.31 22.87 23.14
N ASP A 234 -12.36 22.41 23.82
CA ASP A 234 -13.25 21.29 23.47
C ASP A 234 -12.94 20.59 22.15
N VAL A 235 -12.20 19.50 22.28
CA VAL A 235 -12.28 18.37 21.37
C VAL A 235 -12.89 17.24 22.18
N GLU A 236 -14.19 17.36 22.46
CA GLU A 236 -14.96 16.21 22.93
C GLU A 236 -14.80 15.07 21.91
N PRO A 237 -14.57 13.82 22.37
CA PRO A 237 -14.32 12.67 21.51
C PRO A 237 -15.47 12.36 20.55
#